data_AF-A0A151T071-F1
#
_entry.id   AF-A0A151T071-F1
#
_cell.length_a   1.000
_cell.length_b   1.000
_cell.length_c   1.000
_cell.angle_alpha   90.00
_cell.angle_beta   90.00
_cell.angle_gamma   90.00
#
_symmetry.space_group_name_H-M   'P 1'
#
loop_
_entity.id
_entity.type
_entity.pdbx_description
1 polymer ?
#
loop_
_entity_poly.entity_id
_entity_poly.type
_entity_poly.pdbx_seq_one_letter_code
_entity_poly.pdbx_strand_id
1 'polypeptide(L)'
;MIFNTNPWRYALHYVKSRGLPEVTPLINIDHNLERVPTVVAFVDSMTPTGQGNYTINLKDPTATIRASLHYKAKEHPQYGQHIVVGCVLVLTQVIFVL
;
A
#
# COMPACT_ATOMS: atom_id res chain seq x y z
N MET A 1 13.61 -2.50 -3.93
CA MET A 1 12.85 -3.36 -4.86
C MET A 1 13.05 -2.88 -6.30
N ILE A 2 13.18 -3.81 -7.26
CA ILE A 2 13.01 -3.50 -8.68
C ILE A 2 11.52 -3.70 -9.00
N PHE A 3 10.83 -2.67 -9.49
CA PHE A 3 9.39 -2.70 -9.80
C PHE A 3 9.05 -3.49 -11.09
N ASN A 4 9.76 -4.60 -11.30
CA ASN A 4 9.56 -5.55 -12.40
C ASN A 4 9.54 -7.01 -11.89
N THR A 5 9.49 -7.19 -10.57
CA THR A 5 9.36 -8.51 -9.94
C THR A 5 7.94 -9.06 -10.10
N ASN A 6 7.80 -10.40 -10.00
CA ASN A 6 6.52 -11.09 -10.17
C ASN A 6 5.39 -10.54 -9.26
N PRO A 7 5.60 -10.24 -7.96
CA PRO A 7 4.54 -9.69 -7.11
C PRO A 7 3.99 -8.34 -7.60
N TRP A 8 4.87 -7.45 -8.05
CA TRP A 8 4.48 -6.14 -8.56
C TRP A 8 3.68 -6.26 -9.87
N ARG A 9 4.17 -7.06 -10.82
CA ARG A 9 3.48 -7.32 -12.09
C ARG A 9 2.12 -7.98 -11.86
N TYR A 10 2.05 -8.92 -10.92
CA TYR A 10 0.81 -9.59 -10.55
C TYR A 10 -0.20 -8.61 -9.96
N ALA A 11 0.23 -7.70 -9.07
CA ALA A 11 -0.64 -6.67 -8.51
C ALA A 11 -1.23 -5.75 -9.60
N LEU A 12 -0.40 -5.29 -10.56
CA LEU A 12 -0.87 -4.50 -11.69
C LEU A 12 -1.84 -5.28 -12.60
N HIS A 13 -1.54 -6.56 -12.85
CA HIS A 13 -2.45 -7.43 -13.61
C HIS A 13 -3.77 -7.65 -12.87
N TYR A 14 -3.75 -7.83 -11.55
CA TYR A 14 -4.94 -7.97 -10.72
C TYR A 14 -5.84 -6.74 -10.78
N VAL A 15 -5.26 -5.53 -10.70
CA VAL A 15 -6.01 -4.27 -10.86
C VAL A 15 -6.75 -4.26 -12.20
N LYS A 16 -6.04 -4.58 -13.30
CA LYS A 16 -6.62 -4.62 -14.65
C LYS A 16 -7.68 -5.70 -14.80
N SER A 17 -7.42 -6.93 -14.35
CA SER A 17 -8.32 -8.06 -14.54
C SER A 17 -9.60 -7.96 -13.71
N ARG A 18 -9.57 -7.19 -12.62
CA ARG A 18 -10.73 -6.92 -11.76
C ARG A 18 -11.49 -5.66 -12.15
N GLY A 19 -11.06 -4.93 -13.18
CA GLY A 19 -11.68 -3.69 -13.62
C GLY A 19 -11.60 -2.57 -12.57
N LEU A 20 -10.58 -2.58 -11.72
CA LEU A 20 -10.37 -1.50 -10.75
C LEU A 20 -9.94 -0.22 -11.47
N PRO A 21 -10.20 0.97 -10.87
CA PRO A 21 -9.72 2.23 -11.41
C PRO A 21 -8.20 2.24 -11.59
N GLU A 22 -7.72 3.10 -12.51
CA GLU A 22 -6.30 3.26 -12.80
C GLU A 22 -5.48 3.55 -11.53
N VAL A 23 -4.29 2.96 -11.47
CA VAL A 23 -3.39 3.11 -10.33
C VAL A 23 -2.88 4.55 -10.26
N THR A 24 -3.19 5.23 -9.18
CA THR A 24 -2.62 6.54 -8.87
C THR A 24 -1.20 6.38 -8.34
N PRO A 25 -0.19 7.02 -8.96
CA PRO A 25 1.18 7.03 -8.45
C PRO A 25 1.25 7.71 -7.08
N LEU A 26 2.14 7.24 -6.20
CA LEU A 26 2.30 7.80 -4.85
C LEU A 26 2.68 9.28 -4.86
N ILE A 27 3.47 9.74 -5.83
CA ILE A 27 3.83 11.17 -5.97
C ILE A 27 2.62 12.07 -6.23
N ASN A 28 1.53 11.51 -6.74
CA ASN A 28 0.29 12.23 -7.05
C ASN A 28 -0.74 12.15 -5.92
N ILE A 29 -0.42 11.51 -4.79
CA ILE A 29 -1.28 11.55 -3.61
C ILE A 29 -1.09 12.92 -2.95
N ASP A 30 -2.10 13.78 -3.12
CA ASP A 30 -2.08 15.13 -2.59
C ASP A 30 -2.63 15.22 -1.15
N HIS A 31 -2.52 16.41 -0.56
CA HIS A 31 -3.04 16.71 0.78
C HIS A 31 -4.47 17.26 0.76
N ASN A 32 -5.18 17.20 -0.38
CA ASN A 32 -6.48 17.85 -0.54
C ASN A 32 -7.64 17.03 0.06
N LEU A 33 -7.34 15.97 0.82
CA LEU A 33 -8.30 15.05 1.45
C LEU A 33 -9.20 14.31 0.45
N GLU A 34 -8.95 14.43 -0.85
CA GLU A 34 -9.65 13.65 -1.86
C GLU A 34 -9.19 12.19 -1.82
N ARG A 35 -10.15 11.27 -1.92
CA ARG A 35 -9.83 9.85 -1.97
C ARG A 35 -9.29 9.49 -3.34
N VAL A 36 -8.05 9.02 -3.39
CA VAL A 36 -7.51 8.41 -4.60
C VAL A 36 -8.04 6.98 -4.74
N PRO A 37 -8.45 6.56 -5.95
CA PRO A 37 -9.27 5.37 -6.10
C PRO A 37 -8.49 4.06 -5.90
N THR A 38 -7.29 3.95 -6.46
CA THR A 38 -6.45 2.74 -6.40
C THR A 38 -4.98 3.13 -6.24
N VAL A 39 -4.28 2.48 -5.32
CA VAL A 39 -2.82 2.60 -5.14
C VAL A 39 -2.20 1.21 -5.10
N VAL A 40 -1.07 1.03 -5.77
CA VAL A 40 -0.25 -0.18 -5.67
C VAL A 40 1.08 0.22 -5.06
N ALA A 41 1.43 -0.37 -3.92
CA ALA A 41 2.64 0.01 -3.19
C ALA A 41 3.34 -1.18 -2.55
N PHE A 42 4.66 -1.13 -2.56
CA PHE A 42 5.56 -2.08 -1.90
C PHE A 42 5.79 -1.67 -0.45
N VAL A 43 5.75 -2.64 0.47
CA VAL A 43 6.11 -2.41 1.87
C VAL A 43 7.63 -2.51 2.02
N ASP A 44 8.29 -1.37 2.10
CA ASP A 44 9.76 -1.24 2.17
C ASP A 44 10.30 -1.47 3.59
N SER A 45 9.61 -0.94 4.59
CA SER A 45 9.94 -1.18 6.00
C SER A 45 8.69 -1.15 6.86
N MET A 46 8.80 -1.75 8.05
CA MET A 46 7.72 -1.85 9.02
C MET A 46 8.31 -1.82 10.43
N THR A 47 7.96 -0.80 11.20
CA THR A 47 8.47 -0.54 12.55
C THR A 47 7.31 -0.54 13.54
N PRO A 48 7.32 -1.40 14.58
CA PRO A 48 6.30 -1.36 15.62
C PRO A 48 6.30 -0.02 16.36
N THR A 49 5.12 0.57 16.60
CA THR A 49 4.97 1.84 17.35
C THR A 49 4.34 1.68 18.73
N GLY A 50 3.76 0.50 19.01
CA GLY A 50 3.07 0.18 20.27
C GLY A 50 1.63 -0.26 20.05
N GLN A 51 1.04 -0.99 21.02
CA GLN A 51 -0.35 -1.50 20.94
C GLN A 51 -0.65 -2.33 19.66
N GLY A 52 0.37 -3.00 19.11
CA GLY A 52 0.24 -3.78 17.86
C GLY A 52 0.17 -2.94 16.59
N ASN A 53 0.32 -1.62 16.65
CA ASN A 53 0.39 -0.76 15.48
C ASN A 53 1.82 -0.72 14.90
N TYR A 54 1.90 -0.36 13.62
CA TYR A 54 3.18 -0.22 12.92
C TYR A 54 3.21 1.07 12.10
N THR A 55 4.38 1.69 12.03
CA THR A 55 4.72 2.62 10.95
C THR A 55 5.25 1.79 9.79
N ILE A 56 4.71 1.98 8.60
CA ILE A 56 5.21 1.34 7.37
C ILE A 56 5.69 2.39 6.38
N ASN A 57 6.74 2.09 5.63
CA ASN A 57 7.11 2.86 4.45
C ASN A 57 6.57 2.15 3.21
N LEU A 58 5.74 2.85 2.44
CA LEU A 58 5.16 2.39 1.19
C LEU A 58 5.93 3.01 0.01
N LYS A 59 6.26 2.20 -0.99
CA LYS A 59 7.07 2.63 -2.13
C LYS A 59 6.45 2.22 -3.46
N ASP A 60 6.53 3.10 -4.43
CA ASP A 60 6.29 2.82 -5.85
C ASP A 60 7.45 3.39 -6.69
N PRO A 61 7.44 3.29 -8.03
CA PRO A 61 8.48 3.87 -8.87
C PRO A 61 8.65 5.39 -8.73
N THR A 62 7.67 6.10 -8.18
CA THR A 62 7.59 7.56 -8.18
C THR A 62 7.97 8.17 -6.83
N ALA A 63 7.61 7.53 -5.71
CA ALA A 63 7.85 8.07 -4.38
C ALA A 63 7.95 6.99 -3.29
N THR A 64 8.38 7.41 -2.11
CA THR A 64 8.25 6.67 -0.86
C THR A 64 7.42 7.51 0.10
N ILE A 65 6.35 6.95 0.66
CA ILE A 65 5.51 7.62 1.65
C ILE A 65 5.49 6.84 2.95
N ARG A 66 5.35 7.53 4.07
CA ARG A 66 5.14 6.90 5.37
C ARG A 66 3.65 6.76 5.62
N ALA A 67 3.23 5.60 6.13
CA ALA A 67 1.86 5.33 6.52
C ALA A 67 1.80 4.64 7.88
N SER A 68 0.64 4.72 8.53
CA SER A 68 0.36 3.96 9.76
C SER A 68 -0.47 2.72 9.42
N LEU A 69 -0.01 1.56 9.87
CA LEU A 69 -0.75 0.31 9.82
C LEU A 69 -1.38 0.04 11.19
N HIS A 70 -2.71 0.15 11.24
CA HIS A 70 -3.48 -0.12 12.44
C HIS A 70 -3.48 -1.63 12.76
N TYR A 71 -3.38 -2.00 14.05
CA TYR A 71 -3.27 -3.40 14.49
C TYR A 71 -4.40 -4.29 13.95
N LYS A 72 -5.65 -3.79 13.92
CA LYS A 72 -6.80 -4.52 13.35
C LYS A 72 -6.62 -4.94 11.89
N ALA A 73 -5.93 -4.14 11.08
CA ALA A 73 -5.62 -4.53 9.70
C ALA A 73 -4.55 -5.63 9.69
N LYS A 74 -3.57 -5.56 10.59
CA LYS A 74 -2.51 -6.57 10.75
C LYS A 74 -3.01 -7.89 11.36
N GLU A 75 -4.06 -7.85 12.17
CA GLU A 75 -4.71 -9.02 12.78
C GLU A 75 -5.86 -9.58 11.94
N HIS A 76 -6.18 -8.98 10.80
CA HIS A 76 -7.28 -9.47 9.98
C HIS A 76 -7.03 -10.92 9.55
N PRO A 77 -7.97 -11.86 9.79
CA PRO A 77 -7.70 -13.29 9.68
C PRO A 77 -7.36 -13.76 8.27
N GLN A 78 -7.87 -13.05 7.25
CA GLN A 78 -7.67 -13.45 5.84
C GLN A 78 -6.36 -12.93 5.24
N TYR A 79 -5.85 -11.78 5.67
CA TYR A 79 -4.75 -11.10 4.98
C TYR A 79 -3.68 -10.50 5.90
N GLY A 80 -3.96 -10.34 7.19
CA GLY A 80 -3.07 -9.65 8.12
C GLY A 80 -1.69 -10.31 8.24
N GLN A 81 -1.64 -11.64 8.25
CA GLN A 81 -0.38 -12.39 8.23
C GLN A 81 0.48 -12.14 6.97
N HIS A 82 -0.15 -11.73 5.86
CA HIS A 82 0.51 -11.46 4.58
C HIS A 82 0.98 -10.00 4.43
N ILE A 83 0.58 -9.10 5.34
CA ILE A 83 1.11 -7.73 5.38
C ILE A 83 2.49 -7.74 6.06
N VAL A 84 3.54 -7.89 5.27
CA VAL A 84 4.94 -7.99 5.75
C VAL A 84 5.86 -7.15 4.87
N VAL A 85 7.06 -6.84 5.38
CA VAL A 85 8.13 -6.25 4.55
C VAL A 85 8.36 -7.14 3.34
N GLY A 86 8.41 -6.55 2.15
CA GLY A 86 8.56 -7.31 0.91
C GLY A 86 7.26 -7.55 0.14
N CYS A 87 6.08 -7.33 0.74
CA CYS A 87 4.81 -7.53 0.05
C CYS A 87 4.41 -6.32 -0.80
N VAL A 88 3.50 -6.54 -1.75
CA VAL A 88 2.86 -5.49 -2.55
C VAL A 88 1.39 -5.43 -2.15
N LEU A 89 0.94 -4.24 -1.78
CA LEU A 89 -0.44 -3.96 -1.40
C LEU A 89 -1.17 -3.31 -2.57
N VAL A 90 -2.39 -3.76 -2.83
CA VAL A 90 -3.37 -3.06 -3.65
C VAL A 90 -4.36 -2.43 -2.69
N LEU A 91 -4.33 -1.10 -2.58
CA LEU A 91 -5.17 -0.31 -1.70
C LEU A 91 -6.22 0.41 -2.54
N THR A 92 -7.43 0.54 -2.01
CA THR A 92 -8.51 1.29 -2.65
C THR A 92 -9.07 2.33 -1.69
N GLN A 93 -9.66 3.40 -2.22
CA GLN A 93 -10.25 4.48 -1.42
C GLN A 93 -9.23 5.10 -0.44
N VAL A 94 -8.03 5.39 -0.94
CA VAL A 94 -6.91 5.87 -0.13
C VAL A 94 -7.05 7.37 0.10
N ILE A 95 -6.88 7.81 1.33
CA ILE A 95 -6.84 9.22 1.71
C ILE A 95 -5.51 9.52 2.39
N PHE A 96 -4.92 10.66 2.08
CA PHE A 96 -3.81 11.19 2.85
C PHE A 96 -4.37 11.95 4.06
N VAL A 97 -3.87 11.65 5.26
CA VAL A 97 -4.23 12.36 6.49
C VAL A 97 -2.97 12.98 7.07
N LEU A 98 -3.01 14.29 7.31
CA LEU A 98 -1.95 15.06 7.99
C LEU A 98 -1.96 14.79 9.50
#